data_AF-A0A5C1YN66-F1
#
_entry.id   AF-A0A5C1YN66-F1
#
_cell.length_a   1.000
_cell.length_b   1.000
_cell.length_c   1.000
_cell.angle_alpha   90.00
_cell.angle_beta   90.00
_cell.angle_gamma   90.00
#
_symmetry.space_group_name_H-M   'P 1'
#
loop_
_entity.id
_entity.type
_entity.pdbx_description
1 polymer ?
#
loop_
_entity_poly.entity_id
_entity_poly.type
_entity_poly.pdbx_seq_one_letter_code
_entity_poly.pdbx_strand_id
1 'polypeptide(L)'
;MTPEADGHEITVHEAIVRVTGLLDVVSRDLLGVQHAMDECVKGHHLAEDEAQSLQKLDSATQTVEALAAVLKNLTTHAGSGVASTIPLTDLHQGVSLGKVVRVLKGEPAPELVAHEHSGEVDLF
;
A
#
# COMPACT_ATOMS: atom_id res chain seq x y z
N MET A 1 -20.25 -24.48 -15.78
CA MET A 1 -20.46 -23.87 -14.47
C MET A 1 -20.11 -22.40 -14.59
N THR A 2 -21.12 -21.58 -14.89
CA THR A 2 -21.02 -20.12 -14.77
C THR A 2 -21.09 -19.78 -13.28
N PRO A 3 -20.22 -18.91 -12.74
CA PRO A 3 -20.37 -18.46 -11.37
C PRO A 3 -21.72 -17.73 -11.29
N GLU A 4 -22.59 -18.17 -10.38
CA GLU A 4 -23.78 -17.42 -10.00
C GLU A 4 -23.28 -16.08 -9.48
N ALA A 5 -23.60 -15.00 -10.19
CA ALA A 5 -23.43 -13.66 -9.66
C ALA A 5 -24.38 -13.57 -8.47
N ASP A 6 -23.84 -13.67 -7.26
CA ASP A 6 -24.59 -13.45 -6.02
C ASP A 6 -25.33 -12.11 -6.15
N GLY A 7 -26.66 -12.18 -6.20
CA GLY A 7 -27.55 -11.03 -6.38
C GLY A 7 -27.65 -10.13 -5.15
N HIS A 8 -26.55 -9.93 -4.43
CA HIS A 8 -26.48 -9.13 -3.22
C HIS A 8 -25.69 -7.84 -3.50
N GLU A 9 -26.41 -6.72 -3.61
CA GLU A 9 -25.81 -5.41 -3.69
C GLU A 9 -25.31 -4.98 -2.30
N ILE A 10 -24.06 -4.54 -2.24
CA ILE A 10 -23.48 -3.89 -1.06
C ILE A 10 -23.17 -2.44 -1.39
N THR A 11 -23.20 -1.58 -0.39
CA THR A 11 -22.77 -0.19 -0.55
C THR A 11 -21.26 -0.10 -0.82
N VAL A 12 -20.84 0.98 -1.51
CA VAL A 12 -19.41 1.27 -1.69
C VAL A 12 -18.68 1.36 -0.35
N HIS A 13 -19.33 1.93 0.67
CA HIS A 13 -18.80 1.97 2.02
C HIS A 13 -18.53 0.55 2.57
N GLU A 14 -19.50 -0.36 2.48
CA GLU A 14 -19.33 -1.74 2.95
C GLU A 14 -18.21 -2.45 2.20
N ALA A 15 -18.09 -2.24 0.89
CA ALA A 15 -17.01 -2.78 0.08
C ALA A 15 -15.63 -2.26 0.56
N ILE A 16 -15.50 -0.94 0.76
CA ILE A 16 -14.24 -0.34 1.25
C ILE A 16 -13.88 -0.87 2.63
N VAL A 17 -14.84 -0.98 3.56
CA VAL A 17 -14.59 -1.52 4.90
C VAL A 17 -14.10 -2.97 4.82
N ARG A 18 -14.72 -3.81 3.99
CA ARG A 18 -14.30 -5.22 3.81
C ARG A 18 -12.90 -5.31 3.22
N VAL A 19 -12.60 -4.55 2.17
CA VAL A 19 -11.26 -4.52 1.54
C VAL A 19 -10.20 -4.01 2.51
N THR A 20 -10.51 -2.97 3.26
CA THR A 20 -9.61 -2.43 4.31
C THR A 20 -9.30 -3.50 5.36
N GLY A 21 -10.30 -4.25 5.81
CA GLY A 21 -10.10 -5.35 6.75
C GLY A 21 -9.19 -6.45 6.19
N LEU A 22 -9.29 -6.76 4.89
CA LEU A 22 -8.38 -7.70 4.23
C LEU A 22 -6.94 -7.14 4.18
N LEU A 23 -6.76 -5.87 3.85
CA LEU A 23 -5.43 -5.23 3.86
C LEU A 23 -4.80 -5.24 5.25
N ASP A 24 -5.59 -5.02 6.31
CA ASP A 24 -5.11 -5.12 7.69
C ASP A 24 -4.65 -6.54 8.06
N VAL A 25 -5.34 -7.56 7.58
CA VAL A 25 -4.91 -8.96 7.77
C VAL A 25 -3.60 -9.20 7.03
N VAL A 26 -3.53 -8.84 5.75
CA VAL A 26 -2.34 -9.03 4.92
C VAL A 26 -1.14 -8.27 5.49
N SER A 27 -1.31 -7.03 5.94
CA SER A 27 -0.24 -6.25 6.59
C SER A 27 0.31 -6.97 7.83
N ARG A 28 -0.56 -7.51 8.70
CA ARG A 28 -0.11 -8.27 9.88
C ARG A 28 0.65 -9.54 9.50
N ASP A 29 0.17 -10.26 8.49
CA ASP A 29 0.81 -11.48 8.02
C ASP A 29 2.21 -11.17 7.43
N LEU A 30 2.32 -10.09 6.64
CA LEU A 30 3.59 -9.63 6.08
C LEU A 30 4.58 -9.20 7.18
N LEU A 31 4.13 -8.45 8.18
CA LEU A 31 4.95 -8.10 9.35
C LEU A 31 5.44 -9.35 10.09
N GLY A 32 4.58 -10.36 10.22
CA GLY A 32 4.95 -11.66 10.79
C GLY A 32 6.03 -12.37 9.99
N VAL A 33 5.93 -12.37 8.65
CA VAL A 33 6.96 -12.91 7.76
C VAL A 33 8.27 -12.15 7.89
N GLN A 34 8.23 -10.81 7.87
CA GLN A 34 9.44 -9.99 8.06
C GLN A 34 10.12 -10.30 9.39
N HIS A 35 9.36 -10.38 10.48
CA HIS A 35 9.92 -10.72 11.79
C HIS A 35 10.55 -12.13 11.81
N ALA A 36 9.89 -13.12 11.20
CA ALA A 36 10.45 -14.47 11.08
C ALA A 36 11.74 -14.48 10.24
N MET A 37 11.80 -13.69 9.16
CA MET A 37 13.00 -13.55 8.35
C MET A 37 14.13 -12.87 9.13
N ASP A 38 13.85 -11.77 9.83
CA ASP A 38 14.83 -11.05 10.66
C ASP A 38 15.48 -11.98 11.69
N GLU A 39 14.71 -12.84 12.35
CA GLU A 39 15.25 -13.83 13.29
C GLU A 39 16.03 -14.95 12.59
N CYS A 40 15.64 -15.37 11.38
CA CYS A 40 16.40 -16.38 10.61
C CYS A 40 17.76 -15.85 10.15
N VAL A 41 17.82 -14.60 9.70
CA VAL A 41 19.02 -13.99 9.12
C VAL A 41 19.93 -13.37 10.18
N LYS A 42 19.47 -13.33 11.44
CA LYS A 42 20.22 -12.83 12.59
C LYS A 42 21.56 -13.56 12.71
N GLY A 43 22.65 -12.80 12.63
CA GLY A 43 24.01 -13.34 12.71
C GLY A 43 24.52 -13.99 11.41
N HIS A 44 23.74 -13.97 10.33
CA HIS A 44 24.17 -14.38 9.00
C HIS A 44 24.45 -13.16 8.12
N HIS A 45 25.43 -13.27 7.22
CA HIS A 45 25.65 -12.25 6.21
C HIS A 45 24.74 -12.55 5.03
N LEU A 46 23.81 -11.65 4.74
CA LEU A 46 22.93 -11.76 3.59
C LEU A 46 23.69 -11.47 2.31
N ALA A 47 23.38 -12.21 1.26
CA ALA A 47 23.77 -11.82 -0.08
C ALA A 47 23.00 -10.55 -0.51
N GLU A 48 23.55 -9.81 -1.46
CA GLU A 48 22.98 -8.52 -1.90
C GLU A 48 21.56 -8.68 -2.46
N ASP A 49 21.28 -9.77 -3.19
CA ASP A 49 19.97 -10.10 -3.74
C ASP A 49 18.94 -10.46 -2.66
N GLU A 50 19.36 -11.14 -1.59
CA GLU A 50 18.53 -11.44 -0.43
C GLU A 50 18.18 -10.17 0.34
N ALA A 51 19.16 -9.30 0.58
CA ALA A 51 18.95 -7.99 1.21
C ALA A 51 18.01 -7.11 0.37
N GLN A 52 18.19 -7.10 -0.96
CA GLN A 52 17.29 -6.38 -1.87
C GLN A 52 15.86 -6.94 -1.82
N SER A 53 15.71 -8.26 -1.72
CA SER A 53 14.41 -8.92 -1.63
C SER A 53 13.68 -8.58 -0.32
N LEU A 54 14.41 -8.52 0.80
CA LEU A 54 13.88 -8.05 2.08
C LEU A 54 13.43 -6.59 2.03
N GLN A 55 14.20 -5.72 1.38
CA GLN A 55 13.81 -4.33 1.19
C GLN A 55 12.54 -4.19 0.34
N LYS A 56 12.36 -5.04 -0.68
CA LYS A 56 11.13 -5.08 -1.49
C LYS A 56 9.94 -5.53 -0.65
N LEU A 57 10.11 -6.54 0.20
CA LEU A 57 9.07 -7.00 1.13
C LEU A 57 8.66 -5.89 2.11
N ASP A 58 9.63 -5.14 2.64
CA ASP A 58 9.35 -3.98 3.50
C ASP A 58 8.57 -2.88 2.78
N SER A 59 9.03 -2.49 1.58
CA SER A 59 8.32 -1.50 0.75
C SER A 59 6.89 -1.95 0.42
N ALA A 60 6.67 -3.24 0.14
CA ALA A 60 5.33 -3.79 -0.12
C ALA A 60 4.45 -3.72 1.14
N THR A 61 4.98 -4.09 2.29
CA THR A 61 4.27 -4.06 3.58
C THR A 61 3.83 -2.64 3.94
N GLN A 62 4.75 -1.67 3.87
CA GLN A 62 4.45 -0.26 4.12
C GLN A 62 3.44 0.30 3.12
N THR A 63 3.47 -0.16 1.86
CA THR A 63 2.49 0.26 0.86
C THR A 63 1.10 -0.26 1.19
N VAL A 64 0.97 -1.53 1.62
CA VAL A 64 -0.31 -2.10 2.06
C VAL A 64 -0.86 -1.36 3.28
N GLU A 65 -0.02 -1.07 4.27
CA GLU A 65 -0.40 -0.29 5.46
C GLU A 65 -0.88 1.12 5.10
N ALA A 66 -0.14 1.80 4.22
CA ALA A 66 -0.50 3.13 3.74
C ALA A 66 -1.86 3.12 3.01
N LEU A 67 -2.11 2.14 2.14
CA LEU A 67 -3.38 2.01 1.45
C LEU A 67 -4.53 1.70 2.42
N ALA A 68 -4.32 0.82 3.40
CA ALA A 68 -5.30 0.54 4.43
C ALA A 68 -5.66 1.81 5.23
N ALA A 69 -4.66 2.62 5.60
CA ALA A 69 -4.87 3.90 6.28
C ALA A 69 -5.67 4.89 5.43
N VAL A 70 -5.34 5.04 4.14
CA VAL A 70 -6.09 5.90 3.21
C VAL A 70 -7.55 5.46 3.09
N LEU A 71 -7.80 4.16 2.94
CA LEU A 71 -9.18 3.65 2.86
C LEU A 71 -9.95 3.87 4.17
N LYS A 72 -9.32 3.71 5.34
CA LYS A 72 -9.93 4.06 6.63
C LYS A 72 -10.30 5.54 6.70
N ASN A 73 -9.38 6.41 6.29
CA ASN A 73 -9.61 7.84 6.25
C ASN A 73 -10.75 8.19 5.28
N LEU A 74 -10.92 7.47 4.17
CA LEU A 74 -12.10 7.65 3.30
C LEU A 74 -13.40 7.23 4.00
N THR A 75 -13.39 6.10 4.72
CA THR A 75 -14.60 5.61 5.42
C THR A 75 -15.03 6.48 6.59
N THR A 76 -14.11 7.13 7.30
CA THR A 76 -14.45 8.06 8.39
C THR A 76 -15.16 9.32 7.88
N HIS A 77 -15.02 9.63 6.59
CA HIS A 77 -15.68 10.76 5.91
C HIS A 77 -16.86 10.31 5.01
N ALA A 78 -17.24 9.02 5.04
CA ALA A 78 -18.23 8.42 4.15
C ALA A 78 -19.70 8.76 4.45
N GLY A 79 -19.97 9.70 5.36
CA GLY A 79 -21.28 10.36 5.45
C GLY A 79 -21.56 11.31 4.28
N SER A 80 -20.62 11.42 3.35
CA SER A 80 -20.60 12.41 2.30
C SER A 80 -20.60 11.65 0.96
N GLY A 81 -21.69 11.78 0.20
CA GLY A 81 -21.93 10.98 -1.02
C GLY A 81 -20.89 11.21 -2.13
N VAL A 82 -21.13 10.64 -3.32
CA VAL A 82 -20.21 10.71 -4.49
C VAL A 82 -19.79 12.14 -4.88
N ALA A 83 -20.55 13.17 -4.49
CA ALA A 83 -20.28 14.58 -4.74
C ALA A 83 -19.51 15.30 -3.62
N SER A 84 -19.07 14.57 -2.59
CA SER A 84 -18.47 15.17 -1.42
C SER A 84 -16.96 15.25 -1.49
N THR A 85 -16.44 16.40 -1.05
CA THR A 85 -15.00 16.67 -1.02
C THR A 85 -14.43 16.30 0.34
N ILE A 86 -13.21 15.77 0.34
CA ILE A 86 -12.45 15.47 1.55
C ILE A 86 -11.18 16.31 1.50
N PRO A 87 -10.80 17.01 2.59
CA PRO A 87 -9.51 17.67 2.67
C PRO A 87 -8.39 16.66 2.48
N LEU A 88 -7.44 16.97 1.59
CA LEU A 88 -6.33 16.07 1.29
C LEU A 88 -5.50 15.71 2.54
N THR A 89 -5.41 16.64 3.49
CA THR A 89 -4.77 16.44 4.80
C THR A 89 -5.38 15.29 5.59
N ASP A 90 -6.70 15.14 5.51
CA ASP A 90 -7.45 14.14 6.25
C ASP A 90 -7.33 12.78 5.55
N LEU A 91 -7.24 12.80 4.21
CA LEU A 91 -7.04 11.61 3.39
C LEU A 91 -5.69 10.93 3.66
N HIS A 92 -4.61 11.70 3.80
CA HIS A 92 -3.27 11.15 4.07
C HIS A 92 -2.87 11.21 5.55
N GLN A 93 -3.81 11.48 6.46
CA GLN A 93 -3.53 11.50 7.89
C GLN A 93 -2.99 10.13 8.34
N GLY A 94 -1.83 10.13 9.02
CA GLY A 94 -1.18 8.89 9.48
C GLY A 94 -0.43 8.11 8.40
N VAL A 95 -0.41 8.58 7.15
CA VAL A 95 0.37 7.97 6.06
C VAL A 95 1.77 8.59 6.02
N SER A 96 2.79 7.83 6.41
CA SER A 96 4.20 8.26 6.38
C SER A 96 4.90 7.97 5.04
N LEU A 97 4.29 7.14 4.18
CA LEU A 97 4.90 6.70 2.93
C LEU A 97 4.79 7.78 1.85
N GLY A 98 5.90 8.49 1.60
CA GLY A 98 5.95 9.65 0.71
C GLY A 98 5.44 9.37 -0.71
N LYS A 99 5.69 8.18 -1.28
CA LYS A 99 5.16 7.81 -2.61
C LYS A 99 3.63 7.78 -2.65
N VAL A 100 2.98 7.33 -1.58
CA VAL A 100 1.52 7.31 -1.49
C VAL A 100 0.99 8.74 -1.34
N VAL A 101 1.60 9.56 -0.48
CA VAL A 101 1.21 10.97 -0.33
C VAL A 101 1.32 11.74 -1.65
N ARG A 102 2.36 11.51 -2.45
CA ARG A 102 2.54 12.13 -3.77
C ARG A 102 1.44 11.72 -4.74
N VAL A 103 1.11 10.42 -4.80
CA VAL A 103 -0.01 9.92 -5.62
C VAL A 103 -1.34 10.57 -5.21
N LEU A 104 -1.60 10.70 -3.91
CA LEU A 104 -2.82 11.36 -3.41
C LEU A 104 -2.86 12.85 -3.75
N LYS A 105 -1.70 13.50 -3.84
CA LYS A 105 -1.55 14.89 -4.31
C LYS A 105 -1.73 15.04 -5.83
N GLY A 106 -1.93 13.94 -6.57
CA GLY A 106 -2.02 13.95 -8.03
C GLY A 106 -0.66 14.06 -8.73
N GLU A 107 0.44 13.89 -7.99
CA GLU A 107 1.78 13.83 -8.59
C GLU A 107 2.00 12.46 -9.25
N PRO A 108 2.77 12.40 -10.35
CA PRO A 108 3.10 11.12 -10.97
C PRO A 108 3.84 10.21 -9.98
N ALA A 109 3.37 8.96 -9.86
CA ALA A 109 4.04 7.96 -9.03
C ALA A 109 5.45 7.72 -9.59
N PRO A 110 6.53 7.88 -8.80
CA PRO A 110 7.90 7.74 -9.29
C PRO A 110 8.17 6.38 -9.95
N GLU A 111 7.49 5.34 -9.47
CA GLU A 111 7.62 3.96 -9.92
C GLU A 111 6.81 3.66 -11.21
N LEU A 112 5.86 4.52 -11.62
CA LEU A 112 5.16 4.42 -12.92
C LEU A 112 5.89 5.17 -14.05
N VAL A 113 6.89 6.00 -13.71
CA VAL A 113 7.72 6.74 -14.68
C VAL A 113 9.09 6.07 -14.88
N ALA A 114 9.42 5.03 -14.10
CA ALA A 114 10.74 4.40 -14.06
C ALA A 114 10.97 3.29 -15.11
N HIS A 115 10.42 3.43 -16.32
CA HIS A 115 10.78 2.58 -17.47
C HIS A 115 11.24 3.35 -18.71
N GLU A 116 11.47 4.66 -18.60
CA GLU A 116 12.23 5.41 -19.61
C GLU A 116 13.42 6.06 -18.91
N HIS A 117 14.62 5.98 -19.50
CA HIS A 117 15.94 6.30 -18.93
C HIS A 117 16.66 5.13 -18.25
N SER A 118 16.78 4.06 -19.04
CA SER A 118 17.97 3.20 -19.04
C SER A 118 19.24 4.06 -19.15
N GLY A 119 20.04 4.04 -18.07
CA GLY A 119 21.50 4.08 -18.10
C GLY A 119 22.19 5.26 -18.77
N GLU A 120 22.58 6.26 -17.97
CA GLU A 120 23.94 6.81 -18.00
C GLU A 120 24.18 7.56 -16.68
N VAL A 121 24.99 6.97 -15.79
CA VAL A 121 25.63 7.76 -14.73
C VAL A 121 27.01 8.10 -15.26
N ASP A 122 27.12 9.34 -15.75
CA ASP A 122 28.38 9.95 -16.17
C ASP A 122 29.25 10.18 -14.92
N LEU A 123 30.51 9.72 -15.00
CA LEU A 123 31.49 9.82 -13.93
C LEU A 123 32.25 11.13 -14.08
N PHE A 124 32.00 12.08 -13.18
CA PHE A 124 32.92 13.19 -12.89
C PHE A 124 33.11 13.37 -11.39
#